data_AF-A0A820FWF8-F1
#
_entry.id   AF-A0A820FWF8-F1
#
_cell.length_a   1.000
_cell.length_b   1.000
_cell.length_c   1.000
_cell.angle_alpha   90.00
_cell.angle_beta   90.00
_cell.angle_gamma   90.00
#
_symmetry.space_group_name_H-M   'P 1'
#
loop_
_entity.id
_entity.type
_entity.pdbx_description
1 polymer ?
#
loop_
_entity_poly.entity_id
_entity_poly.type
_entity_poly.pdbx_seq_one_letter_code
_entity_poly.pdbx_strand_id
1 'polypeptide(L)'
;SSKRVHWFDENEDVLDSCQRFIGCLTVLIQNIINDNIDENNYLENCQVSLERLQPLINYQEIKQVFNDMIELATIRDKNQLVRQQIYIESLLPRAILTPFA
;
A
#
# COMPACT_ATOMS: atom_id res chain seq x y z
N SER A 1 28.52 28.20 5.96
CA SER A 1 28.05 26.83 6.24
C SER A 1 26.54 26.86 6.37
N SER A 2 25.84 26.65 5.25
CA SER A 2 24.38 26.70 5.17
C SER A 2 23.81 25.37 5.66
N LYS A 3 23.29 25.32 6.89
CA LYS A 3 22.37 24.25 7.30
C LYS A 3 21.01 24.55 6.67
N ARG A 4 20.80 24.09 5.43
CA ARG A 4 19.45 23.94 4.90
C ARG A 4 18.81 22.77 5.63
N VAL A 5 17.60 23.02 6.08
CA VAL A 5 16.86 22.25 7.06
C VAL A 5 16.15 21.12 6.29
N HIS A 6 16.46 19.86 6.63
CA HIS A 6 16.11 18.57 5.97
C HIS A 6 14.59 18.22 5.88
N TRP A 7 13.68 19.19 5.90
CA TRP A 7 12.23 18.90 6.01
C TRP A 7 11.55 18.52 4.69
N PHE A 8 12.25 18.64 3.57
CA PHE A 8 11.71 18.24 2.27
C PHE A 8 11.85 16.73 2.01
N ASP A 9 12.87 16.07 2.58
CA ASP A 9 13.15 14.66 2.29
C ASP A 9 12.08 13.71 2.87
N GLU A 10 11.56 14.00 4.07
CA GLU A 10 10.59 13.11 4.74
C GLU A 10 9.25 13.00 4.00
N ASN A 11 8.80 14.09 3.37
CA ASN A 11 7.56 14.06 2.58
C ASN A 11 7.75 13.34 1.23
N GLU A 12 8.92 13.47 0.61
CA GLU A 12 9.25 12.73 -0.60
C GLU A 12 9.33 11.22 -0.32
N ASP A 13 9.95 10.82 0.80
CA ASP A 13 10.06 9.42 1.23
C ASP A 13 8.68 8.79 1.51
N VAL A 14 7.77 9.54 2.14
CA VAL A 14 6.38 9.10 2.38
C VAL A 14 5.66 8.88 1.05
N LEU A 15 5.74 9.85 0.13
CA LEU A 15 5.05 9.78 -1.15
C LEU A 15 5.62 8.66 -2.04
N ASP A 16 6.94 8.48 -2.08
CA ASP A 16 7.59 7.39 -2.82
C ASP A 16 7.20 6.03 -2.25
N SER A 17 7.18 5.90 -0.93
CA SER A 17 6.72 4.66 -0.26
C SER A 17 5.25 4.36 -0.56
N CYS A 18 4.38 5.37 -0.57
CA CYS A 18 2.96 5.20 -0.92
C CYS A 18 2.80 4.77 -2.38
N GLN A 19 3.48 5.44 -3.31
CA GLN A 19 3.45 5.09 -4.73
C GLN A 19 3.96 3.66 -4.97
N ARG A 20 5.03 3.26 -4.29
CA ARG A 20 5.57 1.91 -4.38
C ARG A 20 4.56 0.86 -3.90
N PHE A 21 3.90 1.11 -2.77
CA PHE A 21 2.87 0.20 -2.26
C PHE A 21 1.68 0.06 -3.24
N ILE A 22 1.16 1.18 -3.77
CA ILE A 22 0.09 1.15 -4.78
C ILE A 22 0.54 0.44 -6.06
N GLY A 23 1.79 0.64 -6.49
CA GLY A 23 2.37 -0.08 -7.61
C GLY A 23 2.37 -1.59 -7.40
N CYS A 24 2.81 -2.05 -6.21
CA CYS A 24 2.77 -3.46 -5.84
C CYS A 24 1.33 -4.01 -5.85
N LEU A 25 0.37 -3.29 -5.26
CA LEU A 25 -1.05 -3.70 -5.24
C LEU A 25 -1.63 -3.83 -6.64
N THR A 26 -1.35 -2.86 -7.51
CA THR A 26 -1.82 -2.88 -8.90
C THR A 26 -1.32 -4.13 -9.62
N VAL A 27 -0.03 -4.46 -9.48
CA VAL A 27 0.55 -5.65 -10.11
C VAL A 27 -0.06 -6.93 -9.54
N LEU A 28 -0.23 -7.04 -8.22
CA LEU A 28 -0.88 -8.20 -7.59
C LEU A 28 -2.29 -8.42 -8.16
N ILE A 29 -3.13 -7.38 -8.16
CA ILE A 29 -4.52 -7.46 -8.61
C ILE A 29 -4.59 -7.81 -10.10
N GLN A 30 -3.75 -7.20 -10.94
CA GLN A 30 -3.69 -7.54 -12.36
C GLN A 30 -3.30 -9.01 -12.57
N ASN A 31 -2.37 -9.55 -11.78
CA ASN A 31 -2.01 -10.95 -11.87
C ASN A 31 -3.14 -11.90 -11.43
N ILE A 32 -3.87 -11.56 -10.35
CA ILE A 32 -5.04 -12.33 -9.91
C ILE A 32 -6.15 -12.27 -10.97
N ILE A 33 -6.40 -11.09 -11.55
CA ILE A 33 -7.41 -10.91 -12.61
C ILE A 33 -7.07 -11.77 -13.83
N ASN A 34 -5.80 -11.84 -14.19
CA ASN A 34 -5.30 -12.59 -15.35
C ASN A 34 -5.02 -14.07 -15.04
N ASP A 35 -5.27 -14.53 -13.80
CA ASP A 35 -5.02 -15.90 -13.35
C ASP A 35 -3.57 -16.38 -13.58
N ASN A 36 -2.60 -15.48 -13.33
CA ASN A 36 -1.16 -15.78 -13.39
C ASN A 36 -0.67 -16.54 -12.14
N ILE A 37 0.43 -17.30 -12.29
CA ILE A 37 0.89 -18.27 -11.28
C ILE A 37 1.74 -17.62 -10.15
N ASP A 38 2.31 -16.43 -10.34
CA ASP A 38 3.31 -15.84 -9.43
C ASP A 38 2.71 -14.95 -8.30
N GLU A 39 1.50 -15.29 -7.84
CA GLU A 39 0.74 -14.49 -6.85
C GLU A 39 1.49 -14.30 -5.53
N ASN A 40 2.21 -15.32 -5.07
CA ASN A 40 2.95 -15.28 -3.81
C ASN A 40 4.07 -14.23 -3.81
N ASN A 41 4.80 -14.11 -4.93
CA ASN A 41 5.87 -13.12 -5.07
C ASN A 41 5.29 -11.69 -5.07
N TYR A 42 4.16 -11.46 -5.75
CA TYR A 42 3.51 -10.15 -5.74
C TYR A 42 2.92 -9.81 -4.37
N LEU A 43 2.38 -10.79 -3.65
CA LEU A 43 1.88 -10.61 -2.30
C LEU A 43 3.01 -10.22 -1.33
N GLU A 44 4.16 -10.91 -1.40
CA GLU A 44 5.33 -10.58 -0.59
C GLU A 44 5.81 -9.14 -0.86
N ASN A 45 5.85 -8.71 -2.13
CA ASN A 45 6.19 -7.34 -2.49
C ASN A 45 5.20 -6.30 -1.91
N CYS A 46 3.91 -6.62 -1.87
CA CYS A 46 2.90 -5.76 -1.23
C CYS A 46 3.12 -5.68 0.29
N GLN A 47 3.40 -6.81 0.95
CA GLN A 47 3.67 -6.85 2.38
C GLN A 47 4.92 -6.04 2.75
N VAL A 48 6.02 -6.23 2.02
CA VAL A 48 7.26 -5.47 2.25
C VAL A 48 7.06 -3.97 2.04
N SER A 49 6.30 -3.56 1.02
CA SER A 49 6.04 -2.14 0.78
C SER A 49 5.06 -1.54 1.80
N LEU A 50 4.08 -2.30 2.29
CA LEU A 50 3.18 -1.88 3.37
C LEU A 50 3.93 -1.67 4.70
N GLU A 51 4.80 -2.60 5.09
CA GLU A 51 5.55 -2.48 6.35
C GLU A 51 6.54 -1.30 6.32
N ARG A 52 6.97 -0.84 5.14
CA ARG A 52 7.74 0.41 5.00
C ARG A 52 6.92 1.67 5.29
N LEU A 53 5.60 1.61 5.17
CA LEU A 53 4.71 2.72 5.51
C LEU A 53 4.49 2.84 7.03
N GLN A 54 4.69 1.76 7.79
CA GLN A 54 4.46 1.74 9.23
C GLN A 54 5.12 2.90 10.00
N PRO A 55 6.42 3.22 9.81
CA PRO A 55 7.05 4.32 10.52
C PRO A 55 6.71 5.71 9.94
N LEU A 56 6.02 5.77 8.80
CA LEU A 56 5.81 7.00 8.02
C LEU A 56 4.39 7.56 8.14
N ILE A 57 3.38 6.71 8.30
CA ILE A 57 1.97 7.10 8.35
C ILE A 57 1.17 6.28 9.37
N ASN A 58 -0.02 6.75 9.74
CA ASN A 58 -0.98 5.94 10.48
C ASN A 58 -1.60 4.85 9.56
N TYR A 59 -0.90 3.72 9.44
CA TYR A 59 -1.22 2.69 8.45
C TYR A 59 -2.21 1.60 8.92
N GLN A 60 -2.75 1.67 10.14
CA GLN A 60 -3.53 0.57 10.74
C GLN A 60 -4.77 0.20 9.92
N GLU A 61 -5.53 1.20 9.46
CA GLU A 61 -6.71 0.95 8.63
C GLU A 61 -6.31 0.37 7.26
N ILE A 62 -5.22 0.89 6.67
CA ILE A 62 -4.68 0.37 5.41
C ILE A 62 -4.25 -1.09 5.56
N LYS A 63 -3.60 -1.43 6.69
CA LYS A 63 -3.20 -2.81 7.01
C LYS A 63 -4.39 -3.73 7.13
N GLN A 64 -5.46 -3.29 7.79
CA GLN A 64 -6.68 -4.10 7.92
C GLN A 64 -7.29 -4.37 6.53
N VAL A 65 -7.48 -3.33 5.73
CA VAL A 65 -8.04 -3.47 4.38
C VAL A 65 -7.16 -4.37 3.52
N PHE A 66 -5.84 -4.24 3.62
CA PHE A 66 -4.91 -5.10 2.91
C PHE A 66 -5.03 -6.57 3.32
N ASN A 67 -5.18 -6.86 4.62
CA ASN A 67 -5.40 -8.23 5.10
C ASN A 67 -6.72 -8.81 4.56
N ASP A 68 -7.79 -8.02 4.54
CA ASP A 68 -9.08 -8.43 3.96
C ASP A 68 -8.92 -8.74 2.45
N MET A 69 -8.07 -8.00 1.73
CA MET A 69 -7.76 -8.29 0.33
C MET A 69 -7.06 -9.62 0.11
N ILE A 70 -6.24 -10.11 1.07
CA ILE A 70 -5.60 -11.43 0.97
C ILE A 70 -6.66 -12.54 1.00
N GLU A 71 -7.70 -12.38 1.81
CA GLU A 71 -8.83 -13.31 1.83
C GLU A 71 -9.60 -13.28 0.50
N LEU A 72 -9.86 -12.08 -0.03
CA LEU A 72 -10.50 -11.89 -1.35
C LEU A 72 -9.69 -12.49 -2.49
N ALA A 73 -8.36 -12.41 -2.43
CA ALA A 73 -7.45 -13.04 -3.39
C ALA A 73 -7.57 -14.57 -3.35
N THR A 74 -7.69 -15.15 -2.16
CA THR A 74 -7.85 -16.59 -1.97
C THR A 74 -9.15 -17.11 -2.60
N ILE A 75 -10.24 -16.36 -2.47
CA ILE A 75 -11.55 -16.71 -3.07
C ILE A 75 -11.74 -16.16 -4.51
N ARG A 76 -10.71 -15.51 -5.06
CA ARG A 76 -10.69 -14.87 -6.38
C ARG A 76 -11.87 -13.91 -6.63
N ASP A 77 -12.28 -13.13 -5.63
CA ASP A 77 -13.28 -12.08 -5.82
C ASP A 77 -12.65 -10.83 -6.47
N LYS A 78 -12.49 -10.89 -7.79
CA LYS A 78 -11.83 -9.87 -8.62
C LYS A 78 -12.48 -8.49 -8.48
N ASN A 79 -13.80 -8.43 -8.35
CA ASN A 79 -14.53 -7.15 -8.25
C ASN A 79 -14.31 -6.49 -6.89
N GLN A 80 -14.33 -7.27 -5.80
CA GLN A 80 -14.05 -6.72 -4.48
C GLN A 80 -12.58 -6.34 -4.31
N LEU A 81 -11.63 -7.06 -4.93
CA LEU A 81 -10.21 -6.68 -4.94
C LEU A 81 -9.99 -5.29 -5.53
N VAL A 82 -10.58 -4.99 -6.68
CA VAL A 82 -10.47 -3.66 -7.32
C VAL A 82 -11.09 -2.58 -6.44
N ARG A 83 -12.23 -2.86 -5.79
CA ARG A 83 -12.87 -1.90 -4.87
C ARG A 83 -12.01 -1.62 -3.64
N GLN A 84 -11.37 -2.64 -3.07
CA GLN A 84 -10.49 -2.47 -1.93
C GLN A 84 -9.21 -1.73 -2.30
N GLN A 85 -8.68 -1.91 -3.52
CA GLN A 85 -7.58 -1.09 -4.01
C GLN A 85 -7.95 0.40 -4.02
N ILE A 86 -9.09 0.75 -4.62
CA ILE A 86 -9.59 2.13 -4.65
C ILE A 86 -9.78 2.67 -3.23
N TYR A 87 -10.26 1.82 -2.31
CA TYR A 87 -10.42 2.21 -0.92
C TYR A 87 -9.07 2.53 -0.26
N ILE A 88 -8.06 1.66 -0.41
CA ILE A 88 -6.69 1.91 0.07
C ILE A 88 -6.13 3.22 -0.51
N GLU A 89 -6.28 3.46 -1.82
CA GLU A 89 -5.84 4.70 -2.46
C GLU A 89 -6.48 5.93 -1.83
N SER A 90 -7.75 5.83 -1.40
CA SER A 90 -8.46 6.91 -0.69
C SER A 90 -8.04 7.09 0.77
N LEU A 91 -7.51 6.04 1.41
CA LEU A 91 -7.04 6.07 2.80
C LEU A 91 -5.65 6.68 2.94
N LEU A 92 -4.77 6.49 1.94
CA LEU A 92 -3.38 6.96 2.00
C LEU A 92 -3.25 8.46 2.33
N PRO A 93 -3.98 9.39 1.67
CA PRO A 93 -3.90 10.82 2.04
C PRO A 93 -4.32 11.09 3.48
N ARG A 94 -5.30 10.35 4.00
CA ARG A 94 -5.78 10.50 5.38
C ARG A 94 -4.75 9.99 6.38
N ALA A 95 -4.14 8.84 6.08
CA ALA A 95 -3.11 8.24 6.90
C ALA A 95 -1.85 9.11 7.01
N ILE A 96 -1.49 9.82 5.94
CA ILE A 96 -0.37 10.79 5.90
C ILE A 96 -0.67 11.99 6.81
N LEU A 97 -1.90 12.51 6.79
CA LEU A 97 -2.29 13.71 7.53
C LEU A 97 -2.66 13.45 9.00
N THR A 98 -2.78 12.18 9.39
CA THR A 98 -3.18 11.79 10.75
C THR A 98 -1.96 11.54 11.61
N PRO A 99 -1.79 12.26 12.75
CA PRO A 99 -0.68 12.04 13.66
C PRO A 99 -0.64 10.60 14.19
N PHE A 100 0.57 10.09 14.46
CA PHE A 100 0.75 8.84 15.21
C PHE A 100 0.14 9.01 16.61
N ALA A 101 -0.76 8.09 16.98
CA ALA A 101 -1.33 8.01 18.31
C ALA A 101 -0.37 7.31 19.29
#